data_AF-A0A966EGI6-F1
#
_entry.id   AF-A0A966EGI6-F1
#
_cell.length_a   1.000
_cell.length_b   1.000
_cell.length_c   1.000
_cell.angle_alpha   90.00
_cell.angle_beta   90.00
_cell.angle_gamma   90.00
#
_symmetry.space_group_name_H-M   'P 1'
#
loop_
_entity.id
_entity.type
_entity.pdbx_description
1 polymer ?
#
loop_
_entity_poly.entity_id
_entity_poly.type
_entity_poly.pdbx_seq_one_letter_code
_entity_poly.pdbx_strand_id
1 'polypeptide(L)' 'VSARWISDEELAANPELVRTMSVKPPTGSGQVRVLEVEDVDLQPCGGTHVAATGEIGRVRVRKIEKKGKHNRRVNVEFAE' A
#
# COMPACT_ATOMS: atom_id res chain seq x y z
N VAL A 1 -10.23 7.83 -1.52
CA VAL A 1 -9.43 6.83 -0.74
C VAL A 1 -10.32 6.37 0.39
N SER A 2 -10.53 5.08 0.53
CA SER A 2 -11.43 4.51 1.55
C SER A 2 -10.72 3.46 2.37
N ALA A 3 -11.15 3.29 3.62
CA ALA A 3 -10.69 2.21 4.48
C ALA A 3 -11.88 1.31 4.80
N ARG A 4 -11.66 -0.01 4.76
CA ARG A 4 -12.62 -1.01 5.23
C ARG A 4 -11.90 -2.12 5.97
N TRP A 5 -12.66 -2.93 6.70
CA TRP A 5 -12.17 -4.11 7.38
C TRP A 5 -12.60 -5.35 6.60
N ILE A 6 -11.69 -6.30 6.43
CA ILE A 6 -11.94 -7.61 5.83
C ILE A 6 -11.64 -8.71 6.84
N SER A 7 -12.22 -9.89 6.66
CA SER A 7 -11.90 -11.02 7.52
C SER A 7 -10.54 -11.64 7.16
N ASP A 8 -9.99 -12.44 8.08
CA ASP A 8 -8.77 -13.21 7.81
C ASP A 8 -8.99 -14.19 6.64
N GLU A 9 -10.20 -14.74 6.48
CA GLU A 9 -10.56 -15.60 5.34
C GLU A 9 -10.60 -14.85 4.01
N GLU A 10 -11.18 -13.64 3.98
CA GLU A 10 -11.20 -12.79 2.78
C GLU A 10 -9.77 -12.42 2.37
N LEU A 11 -8.89 -12.11 3.32
CA LEU A 11 -7.47 -11.87 3.05
C LEU A 11 -6.77 -13.13 2.51
N ALA A 12 -7.07 -14.30 3.08
CA ALA A 12 -6.50 -15.57 2.62
C ALA A 12 -6.97 -15.96 1.21
N ALA A 13 -8.21 -15.61 0.85
CA ALA A 13 -8.78 -15.84 -0.47
C ALA A 13 -8.17 -14.93 -1.57
N ASN A 14 -7.57 -13.80 -1.19
CA ASN A 14 -7.01 -12.80 -2.11
C ASN A 14 -5.50 -12.57 -1.82
N PRO A 15 -4.63 -13.57 -2.08
CA PRO A 15 -3.21 -13.52 -1.72
C PRO A 15 -2.43 -12.38 -2.39
N GLU A 16 -2.90 -11.86 -3.52
CA GLU A 16 -2.32 -10.72 -4.25
C GLU A 16 -2.42 -9.38 -3.49
N LEU A 17 -3.29 -9.30 -2.48
CA LEU A 17 -3.35 -8.16 -1.55
C LEU A 17 -2.09 -8.07 -0.68
N VAL A 18 -1.40 -9.20 -0.45
CA VAL A 18 -0.13 -9.25 0.28
C VAL A 18 1.02 -9.04 -0.70
N ARG A 19 1.31 -7.77 -0.99
CA ARG A 19 2.37 -7.38 -1.95
C ARG A 19 3.78 -7.34 -1.35
N THR A 20 3.91 -7.45 -0.04
CA THR A 20 5.19 -7.43 0.66
C THR A 20 5.88 -8.80 0.61
N MET A 21 7.08 -8.85 0.01
CA MET A 21 7.88 -10.06 -0.07
C MET A 21 8.44 -10.56 1.29
N SER A 22 8.35 -9.75 2.35
CA SER A 22 9.09 -10.03 3.59
C SER A 22 8.22 -10.10 4.84
N VAL A 23 7.01 -9.54 4.83
CA VAL A 23 6.17 -9.44 6.03
C VAL A 23 4.72 -9.63 5.62
N LYS A 24 4.08 -10.66 6.15
CA LYS A 24 2.62 -10.80 6.08
C LYS A 24 1.96 -9.78 7.01
N PRO A 25 0.82 -9.19 6.64
CA PRO A 25 0.00 -8.43 7.58
C PRO A 25 -0.25 -9.30 8.83
N PRO A 26 -0.29 -8.70 10.03
CA PRO A 26 -0.67 -9.44 11.23
C PRO A 26 -2.09 -9.99 11.05
N THR A 27 -2.22 -11.32 11.13
CA THR A 27 -3.48 -12.08 11.04
C THR A 27 -3.80 -12.74 12.38
N GLY A 28 -5.06 -13.10 12.62
CA GLY A 28 -5.48 -13.77 13.86
C GLY A 28 -6.25 -12.88 14.85
N SER A 29 -6.45 -11.60 14.51
CA SER A 29 -7.42 -10.71 15.15
C SER A 29 -8.84 -10.88 14.60
N GLY A 30 -9.04 -11.73 13.58
CA GLY A 30 -10.33 -11.96 12.93
C GLY A 30 -10.71 -10.90 11.90
N GLN A 31 -10.04 -9.74 11.91
CA GLN A 31 -10.22 -8.66 10.95
C GLN A 31 -8.89 -7.98 10.61
N VAL A 32 -8.75 -7.57 9.36
CA VAL A 32 -7.61 -6.84 8.82
C VAL A 32 -8.10 -5.57 8.13
N ARG A 33 -7.46 -4.43 8.43
CA ARG A 33 -7.77 -3.15 7.79
C ARG A 33 -7.13 -3.09 6.41
N VAL A 34 -7.94 -2.81 5.41
CA VAL A 34 -7.49 -2.54 4.03
C VAL A 34 -7.79 -1.11 3.64
N LEU A 35 -6.89 -0.54 2.85
CA LEU A 35 -6.99 0.76 2.22
C LEU A 35 -7.18 0.56 0.72
N GLU A 36 -8.17 1.25 0.18
CA GLU A 36 -8.53 1.22 -1.22
C GLU A 36 -8.31 2.61 -1.85
N VAL A 37 -7.56 2.59 -2.95
CA VAL A 37 -7.47 3.67 -3.91
C VAL A 37 -8.15 3.15 -5.17
N GLU A 38 -9.36 3.64 -5.41
CA GLU A 38 -10.24 3.21 -6.51
C GLU A 38 -9.49 3.08 -7.83
N ASP A 39 -9.68 1.95 -8.53
CA ASP A 39 -9.05 1.55 -9.79
C ASP A 39 -7.50 1.50 -9.79
N VAL A 40 -6.85 1.69 -8.65
CA VAL A 40 -5.38 1.76 -8.54
C VAL A 40 -4.83 0.68 -7.64
N ASP A 41 -5.31 0.59 -6.40
CA ASP A 41 -4.71 -0.30 -5.40
C ASP A 41 -5.65 -0.66 -4.26
N LEU A 42 -5.47 -1.87 -3.72
CA LEU A 42 -6.14 -2.36 -2.52
C LEU A 42 -5.09 -3.09 -1.67
N GLN A 43 -4.83 -2.57 -0.46
CA GLN A 43 -3.72 -3.06 0.37
C GLN A 43 -4.08 -3.15 1.85
N PRO A 44 -3.63 -4.20 2.56
CA PRO A 44 -3.66 -4.23 4.02
C PRO A 44 -2.74 -3.14 4.59
N CYS A 45 -3.31 -2.16 5.29
CA CYS A 45 -2.55 -1.05 5.85
C CYS A 45 -3.15 -0.53 7.17
N GLY A 46 -2.29 -0.38 8.17
CA GLY A 46 -2.63 0.19 9.48
C GLY A 46 -2.39 1.70 9.63
N GLY A 47 -1.86 2.37 8.60
CA GLY A 47 -1.44 3.77 8.66
C GLY A 47 -2.58 4.80 8.71
N THR A 48 -2.20 6.06 8.92
CA THR A 48 -3.08 7.21 8.71
C THR A 48 -2.99 7.66 7.25
N HIS A 49 -4.13 7.93 6.62
CA HIS A 49 -4.22 8.30 5.20
C HIS A 49 -5.06 9.57 5.05
N VAL A 50 -4.77 10.31 3.99
CA VAL A 50 -5.63 11.39 3.48
C VAL A 50 -6.95 10.83 2.94
N ALA A 51 -8.00 11.65 2.87
CA ALA A 51 -9.30 11.21 2.36
C ALA A 51 -9.32 11.11 0.82
N ALA A 52 -8.53 11.93 0.14
CA ALA A 52 -8.39 11.97 -1.31
C ALA A 52 -6.93 12.09 -1.75
N THR A 53 -6.57 11.46 -2.89
CA THR A 53 -5.20 11.51 -3.44
C THR A 53 -4.74 12.92 -3.79
N GLY A 54 -5.68 13.82 -4.12
CA GLY A 54 -5.39 15.24 -4.38
C GLY A 54 -4.80 16.00 -3.19
N GLU A 55 -5.04 15.55 -1.95
CA GLU A 55 -4.49 16.18 -0.74
C GLU A 55 -2.97 16.02 -0.62
N ILE A 56 -2.39 15.03 -1.30
CA ILE A 56 -0.93 14.81 -1.35
C ILE A 56 -0.23 15.95 -2.10
N GLY A 57 -0.92 16.59 -3.05
CA GLY A 57 -0.33 17.60 -3.93
C GLY A 57 0.53 17.00 -5.04
N ARG A 58 1.38 17.83 -5.65
CA ARG A 58 2.27 17.40 -6.74
C ARG A 58 3.47 16.65 -6.17
N VAL A 59 3.87 15.58 -6.85
CA VAL A 59 5.05 14.78 -6.49
C VAL A 59 5.94 14.57 -7.71
N ARG A 60 7.25 14.47 -7.51
CA ARG A 60 8.22 14.14 -8.56
C ARG A 60 9.20 13.06 -8.13
N VAL A 61 9.70 12.30 -9.09
CA VAL A 61 10.76 11.32 -8.86
C VAL A 61 12.09 12.06 -8.76
N ARG A 62 12.67 12.10 -7.56
CA ARG A 62 13.96 12.73 -7.29
C ARG A 62 15.12 11.92 -7.83
N LYS A 63 15.10 10.60 -7.60
CA LYS A 63 16.21 9.71 -7.93
C LYS A 63 15.76 8.26 -8.06
N ILE A 64 16.24 7.55 -9.06
CA ILE A 64 16.08 6.10 -9.20
C ILE A 64 17.44 5.43 -9.02
N GLU A 65 17.53 4.47 -8.11
CA GLU A 65 18.76 3.74 -7.80
C GLU A 65 18.62 2.24 -8.10
N LYS A 66 19.67 1.63 -8.65
CA LYS A 66 19.76 0.18 -8.80
C LYS A 66 20.19 -0.46 -7.48
N LYS A 67 19.33 -1.32 -6.90
CA LYS A 67 19.60 -2.05 -5.64
C LYS A 67 19.77 -3.55 -5.86
N GLY A 68 20.18 -3.95 -7.07
CA GLY A 68 20.43 -5.34 -7.45
C GLY A 68 19.85 -5.68 -8.82
N LYS A 69 19.79 -6.98 -9.12
CA LYS A 69 19.27 -7.49 -10.40
C LYS A 69 17.78 -7.17 -10.57
N HIS A 70 16.98 -7.44 -9.54
CA HIS A 70 15.51 -7.32 -9.59
C HIS A 70 14.96 -6.03 -8.98
N ASN A 71 15.70 -5.35 -8.11
CA ASN A 71 15.18 -4.21 -7.34
C ASN A 71 15.67 -2.87 -7.88
N ARG A 72 14.74 -1.91 -7.96
CA ARG A 72 14.99 -0.48 -8.15
C ARG A 72 14.39 0.27 -6.97
N ARG A 73 15.13 1.24 -6.42
CA ARG A 73 14.61 2.16 -5.40
C ARG A 73 14.25 3.47 -6.07
N VAL A 74 12.97 3.82 -6.00
CA VAL A 74 12.43 5.10 -6.49
C VAL A 74 12.30 6.02 -5.29
N ASN A 75 13.03 7.14 -5.30
CA ASN A 75 12.91 8.19 -4.29
C ASN A 75 11.98 9.27 -4.85
N VAL A 76 10.89 9.54 -4.13
CA VAL A 76 9.87 10.54 -4.47
C VAL A 76 9.91 11.68 -3.47
N GLU A 77 9.63 12.90 -3.93
CA GLU A 77 9.51 14.10 -3.11
C GLU A 77 8.32 14.94 -3.56
N PHE A 78 7.83 15.82 -2.69
CA PHE A 78 6.83 16.81 -3.07
C PHE A 78 7.44 17.78 -4.06
N ALA A 79 6.73 18.02 -5.17
CA ALA A 79 7.08 19.02 -6.15
C ALA A 79 6.44 20.33 -5.70
N GLU A 80 7.22 21.19 -5.06
CA GLU A 80 6.83 22.59 -4.82
C GLU A 80 6.41 23.29 -6.13
#